data_AF-A0A0R3TFD4-F1
#
_entry.id   AF-A0A0R3TFD4-F1
#
_cell.length_a   1.000
_cell.length_b   1.000
_cell.length_c   1.000
_cell.angle_alpha   90.00
_cell.angle_beta   90.00
_cell.angle_gamma   90.00
#
_symmetry.space_group_name_H-M   'P 1'
#
loop_
_entity.id
_entity.type
_entity.pdbx_description
1 polymer ?
#
loop_
_entity_poly.entity_id
_entity_poly.type
_entity_poly.pdbx_seq_one_letter_code
_entity_poly.pdbx_strand_id
1 'polypeptide(L)'
;ARKRAGKDEVANEGEDEDVVTVGQAGLAWRREKRRAKLSVRVLRQLLTVVHSLAGKHSTFPKGPVSSLNPTDNDNQGTSVTKENGEEKPEGQAAADEEEDQATKPASTSTNTEAMEVGSANNEEEEEEEKTTADLESVCSEAPKMAELEITIQKTLDEIVKTCLACEICKPHYITCLTTLSHIGLLFPGVYNRQLKPLMTGHLIPNLLTKDELDTPASVGKSKATSTKAARKSGQKLNQPSTSKSSGEEAKASDWTLDGNVPILTRAKIAAVKLMANWLVGLKLQNKQVAQVIIRLIHRIIVHDGDLTGKGHMSLGDMSRVRLVAATSWLKIANFQFYAEVIEVGWCQSMSYVMCDPCPNVRQRFLEVLHKGLIRLKLPLEYMAMFSHAADVPDLVFRQFAKQYFVANVKQRREFLAKHGSFSENPSKFCFAIWFIYLITVKFSSLMRQKLNLVF
;
A
#
# COMPACT_ATOMS: atom_id res chain seq x y z
N ALA A 1 -46.29 -42.57 -54.24
CA ALA A 1 -47.28 -42.31 -53.17
C ALA A 1 -46.69 -41.34 -52.15
N ARG A 2 -47.38 -40.21 -51.92
CA ARG A 2 -47.32 -39.27 -50.76
C ARG A 2 -45.96 -38.66 -50.37
N LYS A 3 -45.82 -37.36 -50.07
CA LYS A 3 -46.59 -36.12 -50.25
C LYS A 3 -45.63 -35.01 -49.78
N ARG A 4 -45.53 -33.91 -50.52
CA ARG A 4 -44.85 -32.68 -50.08
C ARG A 4 -45.53 -32.10 -48.83
N ALA A 5 -44.75 -31.56 -47.91
CA ALA A 5 -45.16 -30.47 -47.03
C ALA A 5 -43.92 -29.62 -46.73
N GLY A 6 -43.87 -28.43 -47.33
CA GLY A 6 -43.01 -27.36 -46.83
C GLY A 6 -43.57 -26.84 -45.51
N LYS A 7 -42.68 -26.35 -44.65
CA LYS A 7 -43.06 -25.48 -43.55
C LYS A 7 -41.97 -24.44 -43.35
N ASP A 8 -42.45 -23.21 -43.29
CA ASP A 8 -41.75 -21.95 -43.27
C ASP A 8 -40.85 -21.74 -42.04
N GLU A 9 -39.95 -20.79 -42.22
CA GLU A 9 -39.17 -20.00 -41.26
C GLU A 9 -39.67 -20.02 -39.81
N VAL A 10 -38.75 -20.24 -38.86
CA VAL A 10 -38.39 -19.21 -37.86
C VAL A 10 -36.91 -19.40 -37.54
N ALA A 11 -36.06 -18.53 -38.09
CA ALA A 11 -34.74 -18.29 -37.52
C ALA A 11 -34.94 -17.63 -36.17
N ASN A 12 -34.89 -18.43 -35.10
CA ASN A 12 -34.78 -17.88 -33.75
C ASN A 12 -33.29 -17.54 -33.57
N GLU A 13 -32.89 -16.37 -34.07
CA GLU A 13 -31.72 -15.66 -33.58
C GLU A 13 -32.01 -15.29 -32.13
N GLY A 14 -31.88 -16.28 -31.25
CA GLY A 14 -31.74 -16.03 -29.84
C GLY A 14 -30.43 -15.26 -29.69
N GLU A 15 -30.55 -13.98 -29.35
CA GLU A 15 -29.47 -13.22 -28.74
C GLU A 15 -28.99 -14.04 -27.52
N ASP A 16 -27.98 -14.88 -27.74
CA ASP A 16 -27.11 -15.36 -26.67
C ASP A 16 -26.42 -14.10 -26.13
N GLU A 17 -27.11 -13.36 -25.25
CA GLU A 17 -26.43 -12.44 -24.35
C GLU A 17 -25.39 -13.28 -23.61
N ASP A 18 -24.12 -13.14 -24.02
CA ASP A 18 -22.99 -13.82 -23.41
C ASP A 18 -22.99 -13.58 -21.89
N VAL A 19 -23.64 -14.47 -21.14
CA VAL A 19 -23.76 -14.36 -19.69
C VAL A 19 -22.36 -14.53 -19.12
N VAL A 20 -21.73 -13.40 -18.76
CA VAL A 20 -20.38 -13.39 -18.20
C VAL A 20 -20.38 -14.20 -16.90
N THR A 21 -19.69 -15.33 -16.91
CA THR A 21 -19.55 -16.19 -15.73
C THR A 21 -18.80 -15.48 -14.61
N VAL A 22 -19.07 -15.85 -13.35
CA VAL A 22 -18.34 -15.34 -12.16
C VAL A 22 -16.82 -15.51 -12.33
N GLY A 23 -16.39 -16.61 -12.96
CA GLY A 23 -14.99 -16.87 -13.27
C GLY A 23 -14.40 -15.86 -14.25
N GLN A 24 -15.11 -15.58 -15.36
CA GLN A 24 -14.71 -14.58 -16.35
C GLN A 24 -14.70 -13.16 -15.77
N ALA A 25 -15.71 -12.77 -15.00
CA ALA A 25 -15.77 -11.48 -14.32
C ALA A 25 -14.57 -11.29 -13.36
N GLY A 26 -14.24 -12.33 -12.57
CA GLY A 26 -13.08 -12.31 -11.70
C GLY A 26 -11.76 -12.24 -12.46
N LEU A 27 -11.63 -12.95 -13.58
CA LEU A 27 -10.46 -12.86 -14.47
C LEU A 27 -10.31 -11.47 -15.07
N ALA A 28 -11.40 -10.87 -15.57
CA ALA A 28 -11.41 -9.52 -16.12
C ALA A 28 -10.91 -8.50 -15.09
N TRP A 29 -11.44 -8.54 -13.86
CA TRP A 29 -10.98 -7.67 -12.78
C TRP A 29 -9.48 -7.83 -12.48
N ARG A 30 -8.97 -9.07 -12.42
CA ARG A 30 -7.54 -9.32 -12.20
C ARG A 30 -6.67 -8.84 -13.37
N ARG A 31 -7.12 -9.02 -14.61
CA ARG A 31 -6.41 -8.56 -15.82
C ARG A 31 -6.31 -7.05 -15.85
N GLU A 32 -7.42 -6.36 -15.62
CA GLU A 32 -7.46 -4.90 -15.59
C GLU A 32 -6.50 -4.32 -14.55
N LYS A 33 -6.52 -4.89 -13.34
CA LYS A 33 -5.56 -4.55 -12.31
C LYS A 33 -4.10 -4.80 -12.72
N ARG A 34 -3.79 -5.87 -13.47
CA ARG A 34 -2.43 -6.12 -13.94
C ARG A 34 -2.01 -5.11 -15.00
N ARG A 35 -2.91 -4.73 -15.91
CA ARG A 35 -2.67 -3.70 -16.93
C ARG A 35 -2.31 -2.35 -16.31
N ALA A 36 -3.13 -1.86 -15.38
CA ALA A 36 -2.89 -0.61 -14.66
C ALA A 36 -1.54 -0.58 -13.92
N LYS A 37 -1.12 -1.73 -13.38
CA LYS A 37 0.19 -1.86 -12.72
C LYS A 37 1.34 -1.88 -13.70
N LEU A 38 1.15 -2.54 -14.84
CA LEU A 38 2.16 -2.69 -15.86
C LEU A 38 2.42 -1.36 -16.55
N SER A 39 1.39 -0.59 -16.88
CA SER A 39 1.52 0.73 -17.51
C SER A 39 2.41 1.68 -16.68
N VAL A 40 2.14 1.80 -15.37
CA VAL A 40 2.96 2.65 -14.49
C VAL A 40 4.40 2.14 -14.36
N ARG A 41 4.61 0.81 -14.37
CA ARG A 41 5.97 0.23 -14.33
C ARG A 41 6.74 0.49 -15.61
N VAL A 42 6.08 0.41 -16.77
CA VAL A 42 6.68 0.74 -18.06
C VAL A 42 7.13 2.20 -18.05
N LEU A 43 6.29 3.13 -17.60
CA LEU A 43 6.69 4.53 -17.45
C LEU A 43 7.89 4.71 -16.52
N ARG A 44 7.91 4.02 -15.37
CA ARG A 44 9.04 4.09 -14.44
C ARG A 44 10.33 3.53 -15.05
N GLN A 45 10.23 2.44 -15.81
CA GLN A 45 11.37 1.81 -16.45
C GLN A 45 11.91 2.68 -17.58
N LEU A 46 11.02 3.23 -18.42
CA LEU A 46 11.37 4.18 -19.46
C LEU A 46 12.10 5.38 -18.87
N LEU A 47 11.55 5.97 -17.79
CA LEU A 47 12.20 7.07 -17.09
C LEU A 47 13.59 6.69 -16.54
N THR A 48 13.77 5.45 -16.07
CA THR A 48 15.07 4.98 -15.58
C THR A 48 16.11 4.92 -16.69
N VAL A 49 15.72 4.46 -17.88
CA VAL A 49 16.58 4.46 -19.08
C VAL A 49 16.90 5.89 -19.49
N VAL A 50 15.89 6.76 -19.56
CA VAL A 50 16.06 8.18 -19.92
C VAL A 50 17.01 8.88 -18.96
N HIS A 51 16.88 8.69 -17.65
CA HIS A 51 17.80 9.27 -16.66
C HIS A 51 19.24 8.77 -16.85
N SER A 52 19.41 7.50 -17.21
CA SER A 52 20.73 6.91 -17.44
C SER A 52 21.41 7.52 -18.67
N LEU A 53 20.64 7.91 -19.70
CA LEU A 53 21.15 8.46 -20.95
C LEU A 53 21.26 10.00 -20.94
N ALA A 54 20.34 10.69 -20.28
CA ALA A 54 20.36 12.16 -20.15
C ALA A 54 21.49 12.65 -19.21
N GLY A 55 21.96 11.81 -18.27
CA GLY A 55 23.05 12.13 -17.37
C GLY A 55 22.77 13.40 -16.55
N LYS A 56 23.63 14.42 -16.69
CA LYS A 56 23.50 15.71 -15.97
C LYS A 56 22.36 16.58 -16.49
N HIS A 57 21.82 16.30 -17.68
CA HIS A 57 20.72 17.05 -18.29
C HIS A 57 19.33 16.60 -17.80
N SER A 58 19.27 15.58 -16.94
CA SER A 58 18.02 15.14 -16.31
C SER A 58 17.47 16.22 -15.37
N THR A 59 16.24 16.64 -15.60
CA THR A 59 15.52 17.67 -14.83
C THR A 59 14.41 17.08 -13.94
N PHE A 60 14.22 15.77 -13.99
CA PHE A 60 13.13 15.09 -13.32
C PHE A 60 13.20 15.32 -11.81
N PRO A 61 12.05 15.60 -11.16
CA PRO A 61 12.01 15.82 -9.72
C PRO A 61 12.69 14.70 -8.92
N LYS A 62 13.88 14.98 -8.37
CA LYS A 62 14.54 14.12 -7.39
C LYS A 62 14.05 14.49 -5.99
N GLY A 63 12.75 14.36 -5.73
CA GLY A 63 12.17 14.74 -4.43
C GLY A 63 10.75 15.29 -4.53
N PRO A 64 10.22 15.89 -3.45
CA PRO A 64 8.86 16.38 -3.37
C PRO A 64 8.68 17.68 -4.17
N VAL A 65 8.79 17.59 -5.49
CA VAL A 65 8.46 18.68 -6.40
C VAL A 65 7.35 18.17 -7.30
N SER A 66 6.12 18.52 -6.94
CA SER A 66 4.99 18.38 -7.85
C SER A 66 4.96 19.62 -8.74
N SER A 67 5.07 19.44 -10.06
CA SER A 67 4.85 20.45 -11.11
C SER A 67 3.40 20.96 -11.15
N LEU A 68 2.45 20.21 -10.59
CA LEU A 68 1.05 20.62 -10.50
C LEU A 68 0.90 21.72 -9.42
N ASN A 69 0.87 22.98 -9.86
CA ASN A 69 0.50 24.13 -9.03
C ASN A 69 -1.00 24.12 -8.72
N PRO A 70 -1.43 24.58 -7.53
CA PRO A 70 -2.84 24.70 -7.18
C PRO A 70 -3.37 26.07 -7.59
N THR A 71 -3.94 26.20 -8.79
CA THR A 71 -4.84 27.30 -9.14
C THR A 71 -5.81 26.83 -10.21
N ASP A 72 -7.09 26.73 -9.82
CA ASP A 72 -8.26 27.15 -10.59
C ASP A 72 -9.52 26.66 -9.87
N ASN A 73 -9.86 27.33 -8.76
CA ASN A 73 -11.23 27.50 -8.29
C ASN A 73 -11.22 28.49 -7.12
N ASP A 74 -11.10 29.78 -7.46
CA ASP A 74 -11.58 30.87 -6.62
C ASP A 74 -12.32 31.85 -7.53
N ASN A 75 -13.65 31.75 -7.52
CA ASN A 75 -14.52 32.92 -7.70
C ASN A 75 -15.94 32.59 -7.23
N GLN A 76 -16.21 32.84 -5.94
CA GLN A 76 -17.39 33.63 -5.50
C GLN A 76 -17.40 33.78 -3.98
N GLY A 77 -17.48 35.04 -3.53
CA GLY A 77 -18.24 35.37 -2.33
C GLY A 77 -17.46 35.94 -1.15
N THR A 78 -16.97 37.16 -1.32
CA THR A 78 -16.62 38.10 -0.25
C THR A 78 -17.75 38.25 0.78
N SER A 79 -17.47 38.09 2.08
CA SER A 79 -17.93 39.08 3.07
C SER A 79 -16.98 39.12 4.28
N VAL A 80 -16.64 40.36 4.61
CA VAL A 80 -15.71 40.79 5.63
C VAL A 80 -16.46 40.89 6.96
N THR A 81 -15.85 40.44 8.05
CA THR A 81 -16.01 41.13 9.34
C THR A 81 -14.72 40.98 10.12
N LYS A 82 -14.02 42.10 10.27
CA LYS A 82 -12.94 42.30 11.24
C LYS A 82 -13.58 42.50 12.60
N GLU A 83 -12.99 41.93 13.65
CA GLU A 83 -12.88 42.62 14.94
C GLU A 83 -11.55 42.24 15.59
N ASN A 84 -10.80 43.27 15.95
CA ASN A 84 -9.58 43.24 16.75
C ASN A 84 -9.94 43.05 18.23
N GLY A 85 -9.01 42.53 19.02
CA GLY A 85 -9.04 42.61 20.47
C GLY A 85 -7.78 42.03 21.08
N GLU A 86 -6.80 42.90 21.29
CA GLU A 86 -5.61 42.69 22.11
C GLU A 86 -5.97 42.20 23.52
N GLU A 87 -5.14 41.33 24.11
CA GLU A 87 -4.62 41.49 25.48
C GLU A 87 -3.59 40.39 25.80
N LYS A 88 -2.32 40.80 25.83
CA LYS A 88 -1.29 40.37 26.80
C LYS A 88 -1.08 41.61 27.70
N PRO A 89 -0.53 41.55 28.94
CA PRO A 89 0.72 40.84 29.24
C PRO A 89 0.85 40.26 30.68
N GLU A 90 1.88 39.44 30.92
CA GLU A 90 2.93 39.65 31.97
C GLU A 90 2.61 38.94 33.30
N GLY A 91 3.55 38.38 34.06
CA GLY A 91 5.01 38.30 34.01
C GLY A 91 5.48 37.12 34.90
N GLN A 92 6.62 36.49 34.58
CA GLN A 92 7.93 36.64 35.27
C GLN A 92 8.04 35.80 36.55
N ALA A 93 9.13 35.13 36.90
CA ALA A 93 10.58 35.36 36.78
C ALA A 93 11.29 34.02 37.18
N ALA A 94 12.60 33.75 37.05
CA ALA A 94 13.79 34.38 36.48
C ALA A 94 14.98 33.38 36.61
N ALA A 95 16.12 33.77 36.00
CA ALA A 95 17.52 33.51 36.39
C ALA A 95 18.17 32.14 36.07
N ASP A 96 19.41 32.00 35.55
CA ASP A 96 20.52 32.93 35.25
C ASP A 96 21.58 32.24 34.32
N GLU A 97 22.21 33.06 33.46
CA GLU A 97 23.67 33.22 33.12
C GLU A 97 24.56 31.98 32.75
N GLU A 98 25.60 31.98 31.91
CA GLU A 98 26.63 32.94 31.41
C GLU A 98 27.29 32.29 30.14
N GLU A 99 27.44 32.96 28.99
CA GLU A 99 28.67 33.55 28.39
C GLU A 99 29.89 32.60 28.15
N ASP A 100 30.35 32.42 26.90
CA ASP A 100 31.69 32.88 26.42
C ASP A 100 32.00 32.57 24.92
N GLN A 101 33.00 33.29 24.40
CA GLN A 101 33.22 33.74 23.03
C GLN A 101 34.08 32.84 22.08
N ALA A 102 33.87 33.09 20.77
CA ALA A 102 34.79 33.16 19.62
C ALA A 102 36.13 32.39 19.57
N THR A 103 36.42 31.76 18.41
CA THR A 103 37.41 32.24 17.40
C THR A 103 37.63 31.25 16.23
N LYS A 104 37.77 31.79 15.00
CA LYS A 104 38.41 31.18 13.82
C LYS A 104 39.94 31.33 13.94
N PRO A 105 40.74 30.61 13.13
CA PRO A 105 41.38 31.33 12.02
C PRO A 105 41.55 30.51 10.71
N ALA A 106 41.91 31.26 9.67
CA ALA A 106 42.27 30.81 8.32
C ALA A 106 43.79 31.00 8.06
N SER A 107 44.26 30.33 7.01
CA SER A 107 45.45 30.60 6.17
C SER A 107 46.86 30.45 6.77
N THR A 108 47.74 29.74 6.05
CA THR A 108 49.01 30.26 5.50
C THR A 108 49.61 29.26 4.49
N SER A 109 50.03 29.79 3.34
CA SER A 109 50.69 29.20 2.19
C SER A 109 52.23 29.26 2.28
N THR A 110 52.92 28.81 1.21
CA THR A 110 54.37 29.00 0.85
C THR A 110 55.30 27.87 1.32
N ASN A 111 56.30 27.34 0.56
CA ASN A 111 57.03 27.68 -0.68
C ASN A 111 57.58 26.35 -1.27
N THR A 112 57.59 26.11 -2.60
CA THR A 112 58.62 26.46 -3.61
C THR A 112 59.88 25.59 -3.55
N GLU A 113 60.10 24.78 -4.60
CA GLU A 113 61.44 24.59 -5.18
C GLU A 113 61.31 24.16 -6.65
N ALA A 114 61.96 24.93 -7.51
CA ALA A 114 62.08 24.75 -8.94
C ALA A 114 63.47 24.19 -9.25
N MET A 115 63.60 23.42 -10.33
CA MET A 115 64.88 23.25 -11.01
C MET A 115 64.65 23.12 -12.52
N GLU A 116 65.23 24.08 -13.24
CA GLU A 116 65.30 24.21 -14.71
C GLU A 116 66.23 23.16 -15.35
N VAL A 117 66.03 22.92 -16.65
CA VAL A 117 66.97 22.90 -17.81
C VAL A 117 66.17 22.27 -18.96
N GLY A 118 66.05 22.72 -20.22
CA GLY A 118 66.65 23.78 -21.02
C GLY A 118 66.45 23.42 -22.52
N SER A 119 66.24 24.45 -23.36
CA SER A 119 66.47 24.53 -24.83
C SER A 119 65.54 23.84 -25.86
N ALA A 120 64.71 24.69 -26.47
CA ALA A 120 64.55 25.02 -27.90
C ALA A 120 64.88 23.99 -29.02
N ASN A 121 63.91 23.76 -29.93
CA ASN A 121 63.96 24.22 -31.33
C ASN A 121 62.63 24.01 -32.09
N ASN A 122 62.43 24.89 -33.08
CA ASN A 122 61.28 25.19 -33.94
C ASN A 122 60.79 24.04 -34.85
N GLU A 123 59.47 23.96 -35.07
CA GLU A 123 58.75 24.23 -36.34
C GLU A 123 59.05 23.23 -37.48
N GLU A 124 58.04 22.44 -37.86
CA GLU A 124 57.55 22.32 -39.25
C GLU A 124 56.31 21.41 -39.32
N GLU A 125 55.27 21.95 -39.98
CA GLU A 125 54.29 21.29 -40.87
C GLU A 125 53.24 20.36 -40.23
N GLU A 126 51.99 20.81 -40.06
CA GLU A 126 50.92 20.83 -41.08
C GLU A 126 50.75 19.48 -41.80
N GLU A 127 49.94 18.58 -41.21
CA GLU A 127 48.97 17.70 -41.90
C GLU A 127 48.39 16.69 -40.90
N GLU A 128 47.41 17.09 -40.07
CA GLU A 128 46.53 16.11 -39.41
C GLU A 128 45.16 16.73 -39.02
N GLU A 129 44.61 17.59 -39.88
CA GLU A 129 43.25 18.13 -39.73
C GLU A 129 42.27 17.39 -40.65
N LYS A 130 42.09 16.07 -40.48
CA LYS A 130 40.97 15.37 -41.14
C LYS A 130 40.58 13.99 -40.61
N THR A 131 40.54 13.73 -39.30
CA THR A 131 39.93 12.47 -38.79
C THR A 131 39.25 12.54 -37.42
N THR A 132 39.11 13.71 -36.79
CA THR A 132 38.43 13.83 -35.48
C THR A 132 36.92 14.12 -35.59
N ALA A 133 36.37 14.31 -36.79
CA ALA A 133 34.96 14.66 -36.98
C ALA A 133 33.98 13.47 -36.86
N ASP A 134 34.44 12.22 -36.79
CA ASP A 134 33.57 11.03 -36.80
C ASP A 134 33.39 10.34 -35.43
N LEU A 135 33.93 10.91 -34.35
CA LEU A 135 33.72 10.41 -32.97
C LEU A 135 32.79 11.28 -32.10
N GLU A 136 32.39 12.47 -32.57
CA GLU A 136 31.46 13.34 -31.83
C GLU A 136 29.98 13.16 -32.19
N SER A 137 29.67 12.38 -33.24
CA SER A 137 28.29 12.07 -33.66
C SER A 137 27.47 11.28 -32.61
N VAL A 138 28.15 10.67 -31.62
CA VAL A 138 27.53 9.90 -30.54
C VAL A 138 27.03 10.79 -29.38
N CYS A 139 27.31 12.11 -29.38
CA CYS A 139 26.87 13.05 -28.33
C CYS A 139 25.60 13.85 -28.64
N SER A 140 24.74 13.40 -29.58
CA SER A 140 23.47 14.10 -29.91
C SER A 140 22.22 13.61 -29.15
N GLU A 141 22.34 12.55 -28.32
CA GLU A 141 21.17 11.93 -27.68
C GLU A 141 20.77 12.57 -26.35
N ALA A 142 21.70 13.15 -25.58
CA ALA A 142 21.40 13.66 -24.24
C ALA A 142 20.31 14.75 -24.22
N PRO A 143 20.29 15.74 -25.15
CA PRO A 143 19.20 16.71 -25.24
C PRO A 143 17.84 16.08 -25.61
N LYS A 144 17.84 15.11 -26.54
CA LYS A 144 16.63 14.37 -26.93
C LYS A 144 16.08 13.54 -25.77
N MET A 145 16.95 12.95 -24.97
CA MET A 145 16.56 12.20 -23.78
C MET A 145 15.98 13.13 -22.71
N ALA A 146 16.53 14.32 -22.52
CA ALA A 146 15.95 15.33 -21.63
C ALA A 146 14.55 15.78 -22.09
N GLU A 147 14.31 15.92 -23.40
CA GLU A 147 12.99 16.21 -23.95
C GLU A 147 11.99 15.05 -23.74
N LEU A 148 12.44 13.82 -23.93
CA LEU A 148 11.63 12.63 -23.65
C LEU A 148 11.27 12.54 -22.16
N GLU A 149 12.17 12.93 -21.26
CA GLU A 149 11.92 13.01 -19.82
C GLU A 149 10.77 13.96 -19.49
N ILE A 150 10.76 15.15 -20.10
CA ILE A 150 9.67 16.13 -19.96
C ILE A 150 8.35 15.54 -20.46
N THR A 151 8.38 14.81 -21.58
CA THR A 151 7.20 14.14 -22.15
C THR A 151 6.65 13.07 -21.21
N ILE A 152 7.53 12.27 -20.59
CA ILE A 152 7.14 11.27 -19.59
C ILE A 152 6.53 11.94 -18.36
N GLN A 153 7.12 13.02 -17.86
CA GLN A 153 6.60 13.78 -16.72
C GLN A 153 5.21 14.36 -17.03
N LYS A 154 5.03 15.02 -18.19
CA LYS A 154 3.72 15.53 -18.64
C LYS A 154 2.68 14.41 -18.74
N THR A 155 3.07 13.25 -19.27
CA THR A 155 2.18 12.08 -19.36
C THR A 155 1.76 11.59 -17.97
N LEU A 156 2.69 11.53 -17.02
CA LEU A 156 2.38 11.16 -15.63
C LEU A 156 1.45 12.19 -14.97
N ASP A 157 1.67 13.48 -15.19
CA ASP A 157 0.83 14.57 -14.68
C ASP A 157 -0.62 14.45 -15.18
N GLU A 158 -0.81 14.22 -16.48
CA GLU A 158 -2.14 14.01 -17.07
C GLU A 158 -2.82 12.74 -16.55
N ILE A 159 -2.06 11.65 -16.36
CA ILE A 159 -2.59 10.42 -15.75
C ILE A 159 -3.05 10.70 -14.32
N VAL A 160 -2.25 11.39 -13.51
CA VAL A 160 -2.59 11.72 -12.12
C VAL A 160 -3.83 12.61 -12.08
N LYS A 161 -3.88 13.67 -12.89
CA LYS A 161 -5.03 14.57 -13.01
C LYS A 161 -6.31 13.81 -13.38
N THR A 162 -6.25 12.97 -14.40
CA THR A 162 -7.37 12.13 -14.86
C THR A 162 -7.84 11.18 -13.75
N CYS A 163 -6.91 10.53 -13.05
CA CYS A 163 -7.24 9.59 -11.99
C CYS A 163 -7.86 10.27 -10.76
N LEU A 164 -7.43 11.49 -10.42
CA LEU A 164 -7.96 12.25 -9.29
C LEU A 164 -9.34 12.83 -9.57
N ALA A 165 -9.63 13.18 -10.83
CA ALA A 165 -10.95 13.64 -11.27
C ALA A 165 -11.99 12.51 -11.40
N CYS A 166 -11.58 11.24 -11.28
CA CYS A 166 -12.47 10.11 -11.44
C CYS A 166 -13.37 9.94 -10.21
N GLU A 167 -14.68 10.06 -10.41
CA GLU A 167 -15.68 9.87 -9.35
C GLU A 167 -15.85 8.39 -8.99
N ILE A 168 -16.26 8.13 -7.73
CA ILE A 168 -16.40 6.78 -7.17
C ILE A 168 -17.37 5.90 -7.99
N CYS A 169 -18.42 6.50 -8.56
CA CYS A 169 -19.45 5.77 -9.30
C CYS A 169 -19.03 5.40 -10.74
N LYS A 170 -17.88 5.88 -11.23
CA LYS A 170 -17.41 5.59 -12.59
C LYS A 170 -16.79 4.19 -12.67
N PRO A 171 -16.96 3.47 -13.81
CA PRO A 171 -16.45 2.11 -13.98
C PRO A 171 -14.91 2.01 -13.85
N HIS A 172 -14.20 3.08 -14.18
CA HIS A 172 -12.74 3.15 -14.17
C HIS A 172 -12.15 3.53 -12.80
N TYR A 173 -12.96 3.84 -11.79
CA TYR A 173 -12.47 4.34 -10.50
C TYR A 173 -11.46 3.39 -9.83
N ILE A 174 -11.72 2.08 -9.86
CA ILE A 174 -10.80 1.07 -9.30
C ILE A 174 -9.47 1.01 -10.07
N THR A 175 -9.52 1.20 -11.39
CA THR A 175 -8.32 1.31 -12.24
C THR A 175 -7.54 2.57 -11.86
N CYS A 176 -8.21 3.72 -11.74
CA CYS A 176 -7.59 4.97 -11.28
C CYS A 176 -6.92 4.83 -9.91
N LEU A 177 -7.59 4.22 -8.92
CA LEU A 177 -7.00 3.94 -7.61
C LEU A 177 -5.79 3.00 -7.71
N THR A 178 -5.84 1.99 -8.58
CA THR A 178 -4.71 1.06 -8.80
C THR A 178 -3.53 1.76 -9.46
N THR A 179 -3.79 2.65 -10.41
CA THR A 179 -2.78 3.48 -11.08
C THR A 179 -2.12 4.42 -10.08
N LEU A 180 -2.90 5.22 -9.34
CA LEU A 180 -2.40 6.11 -8.28
C LEU A 180 -1.63 5.35 -7.20
N SER A 181 -2.09 4.14 -6.84
CA SER A 181 -1.41 3.25 -5.90
C SER A 181 0.00 2.87 -6.37
N HIS A 182 0.19 2.67 -7.67
CA HIS A 182 1.50 2.36 -8.23
C HIS A 182 2.35 3.61 -8.48
N ILE A 183 1.72 4.75 -8.80
CA ILE A 183 2.41 6.03 -8.92
C ILE A 183 3.00 6.43 -7.57
N GLY A 184 2.21 6.42 -6.50
CA GLY A 184 2.68 6.74 -5.15
C GLY A 184 3.77 5.80 -4.63
N LEU A 185 3.86 4.58 -5.17
CA LEU A 185 4.93 3.62 -4.83
C LEU A 185 6.22 3.86 -5.61
N LEU A 186 6.11 4.12 -6.92
CA LEU A 186 7.25 4.12 -7.86
C LEU A 186 7.85 5.50 -8.10
N PHE A 187 7.09 6.56 -7.83
CA PHE A 187 7.48 7.96 -7.92
C PHE A 187 7.36 8.63 -6.54
N PRO A 188 8.16 8.16 -5.56
CA PRO A 188 8.07 8.66 -4.19
C PRO A 188 8.38 10.16 -4.12
N GLY A 189 7.59 10.91 -3.36
CA GLY A 189 7.77 12.36 -3.21
C GLY A 189 7.03 13.20 -4.26
N VAL A 190 7.03 12.77 -5.52
CA VAL A 190 6.60 13.58 -6.67
C VAL A 190 5.16 14.08 -6.53
N TYR A 191 4.20 13.19 -6.21
CA TYR A 191 2.77 13.51 -6.18
C TYR A 191 2.19 13.61 -4.76
N ASN A 192 3.02 13.86 -3.75
CA ASN A 192 2.55 13.88 -2.35
C ASN A 192 1.52 14.97 -2.08
N ARG A 193 1.62 16.13 -2.76
CA ARG A 193 0.67 17.24 -2.63
C ARG A 193 -0.74 16.84 -3.06
N GLN A 194 -0.87 15.96 -4.05
CA GLN A 194 -2.14 15.47 -4.56
C GLN A 194 -2.63 14.24 -3.80
N LEU A 195 -1.72 13.30 -3.51
CA LEU A 195 -2.07 12.03 -2.87
C LEU A 195 -2.46 12.22 -1.40
N LYS A 196 -1.87 13.17 -0.67
CA LYS A 196 -2.21 13.40 0.75
C LYS A 196 -3.68 13.80 0.93
N PRO A 197 -4.21 14.86 0.26
CA PRO A 197 -5.63 15.21 0.32
C PRO A 197 -6.55 14.06 -0.13
N LEU A 198 -6.16 13.31 -1.16
CA LEU A 198 -6.92 12.14 -1.60
C LEU A 198 -7.07 11.11 -0.45
N MET A 199 -6.00 10.76 0.27
CA MET A 199 -6.10 9.81 1.38
C MET A 199 -6.98 10.36 2.50
N THR A 200 -6.60 11.52 3.04
CA THR A 200 -7.13 11.99 4.32
C THR A 200 -8.47 12.70 4.17
N GLY A 201 -8.68 13.41 3.07
CA GLY A 201 -9.88 14.19 2.81
C GLY A 201 -10.95 13.47 1.99
N HIS A 202 -10.58 12.45 1.20
CA HIS A 202 -11.55 11.77 0.33
C HIS A 202 -11.72 10.27 0.62
N LEU A 203 -10.67 9.46 0.55
CA LEU A 203 -10.82 8.00 0.66
C LEU A 203 -11.30 7.55 2.04
N ILE A 204 -10.78 8.17 3.11
CA ILE A 204 -11.20 7.83 4.48
C ILE A 204 -12.68 8.19 4.71
N PRO A 205 -13.10 9.47 4.58
CA PRO A 205 -14.48 9.86 4.92
C PRO A 205 -15.53 9.48 3.87
N ASN A 206 -15.17 9.38 2.58
CA ASN A 206 -16.15 9.25 1.50
C ASN A 206 -16.18 7.87 0.84
N LEU A 207 -15.23 6.98 1.14
CA LEU A 207 -15.20 5.63 0.56
C LEU A 207 -15.15 4.54 1.63
N LEU A 208 -14.20 4.63 2.56
CA LEU A 208 -14.00 3.58 3.56
C LEU A 208 -15.12 3.52 4.60
N THR A 209 -15.76 4.66 4.89
CA THR A 209 -16.88 4.79 5.83
C THR A 209 -18.26 4.84 5.16
N LYS A 210 -18.36 4.59 3.85
CA LYS A 210 -19.65 4.47 3.13
C LYS A 210 -20.13 3.02 3.08
N ASP A 211 -21.45 2.86 3.20
CA ASP A 211 -22.14 1.56 3.14
C ASP A 211 -22.72 1.27 1.75
N GLU A 212 -23.15 2.31 1.04
CA GLU A 212 -23.79 2.22 -0.27
C GLU A 212 -23.17 3.23 -1.25
N LEU A 213 -23.26 2.93 -2.54
CA LEU A 213 -22.98 3.91 -3.59
C LEU A 213 -24.27 4.66 -3.89
N ASP A 214 -24.22 5.99 -3.76
CA ASP A 214 -25.31 6.86 -4.18
C ASP A 214 -25.55 6.64 -5.67
N THR A 215 -26.59 5.89 -6.01
CA THR A 215 -26.98 5.66 -7.40
C THR A 215 -27.77 6.90 -7.83
N PRO A 216 -27.38 7.61 -8.91
CA PRO A 216 -28.16 8.73 -9.42
C PRO A 216 -29.40 8.21 -10.16
N ALA A 217 -30.36 7.64 -9.42
CA ALA A 217 -31.71 7.30 -9.87
C ALA A 217 -32.60 6.87 -8.68
N SER A 218 -33.01 7.81 -7.82
CA SER A 218 -34.34 7.74 -7.16
C SER A 218 -34.77 9.09 -6.58
N VAL A 219 -34.75 10.15 -7.39
CA VAL A 219 -35.66 11.28 -7.15
C VAL A 219 -37.02 10.84 -7.68
N GLY A 220 -37.92 10.44 -6.78
CA GLY A 220 -39.33 10.24 -7.09
C GLY A 220 -39.94 8.93 -6.60
N LYS A 221 -40.13 8.79 -5.29
CA LYS A 221 -41.40 8.25 -4.77
C LYS A 221 -41.66 8.77 -3.36
N SER A 222 -42.60 9.70 -3.31
CA SER A 222 -43.13 10.34 -2.13
C SER A 222 -43.77 9.33 -1.17
N LYS A 223 -43.50 9.55 0.12
CA LYS A 223 -44.43 9.50 1.27
C LYS A 223 -45.41 8.32 1.32
N ALA A 224 -45.12 7.36 2.20
CA ALA A 224 -46.14 6.66 2.96
C ALA A 224 -45.84 6.82 4.46
N THR A 225 -46.78 7.48 5.12
CA THR A 225 -46.85 7.81 6.53
C THR A 225 -46.89 6.55 7.39
N SER A 226 -46.08 6.47 8.44
CA SER A 226 -46.30 5.53 9.54
C SER A 226 -45.90 6.17 10.86
N THR A 227 -46.85 6.13 11.77
CA THR A 227 -46.93 6.77 13.08
C THR A 227 -45.98 6.16 14.12
N LYS A 228 -45.54 7.03 15.04
CA LYS A 228 -44.93 6.75 16.35
C LYS A 228 -45.39 5.43 17.01
N ALA A 229 -44.43 4.65 17.50
CA ALA A 229 -44.54 3.96 18.80
C ALA A 229 -43.14 3.72 19.40
N ALA A 230 -43.07 3.88 20.72
CA ALA A 230 -41.86 4.00 21.52
C ALA A 230 -41.28 2.66 22.02
N ARG A 231 -39.95 2.66 22.22
CA ARG A 231 -39.13 1.95 23.24
C ARG A 231 -39.79 0.82 24.06
N LYS A 232 -39.15 -0.36 24.14
CA LYS A 232 -38.30 -0.81 25.28
C LYS A 232 -37.78 -2.27 25.14
N SER A 233 -36.53 -2.46 25.59
CA SER A 233 -35.93 -3.60 26.32
C SER A 233 -35.92 -5.03 25.78
N GLY A 234 -34.78 -5.71 25.97
CA GLY A 234 -34.80 -7.13 26.36
C GLY A 234 -33.67 -8.00 25.82
N GLN A 235 -32.53 -8.01 26.51
CA GLN A 235 -31.46 -8.99 26.37
C GLN A 235 -31.83 -10.27 27.15
N LYS A 236 -31.90 -11.45 26.51
CA LYS A 236 -31.54 -12.75 27.14
C LYS A 236 -31.52 -13.95 26.18
N LEU A 237 -30.53 -14.82 26.44
CA LEU A 237 -30.31 -16.15 25.87
C LEU A 237 -31.47 -17.13 26.14
N ASN A 238 -31.76 -18.02 25.17
CA ASN A 238 -31.51 -19.48 25.24
C ASN A 238 -32.22 -20.25 24.09
N GLN A 239 -31.50 -21.22 23.51
CA GLN A 239 -32.01 -22.36 22.71
C GLN A 239 -32.73 -23.40 23.59
N PRO A 240 -33.27 -24.54 23.06
CA PRO A 240 -33.66 -24.88 21.68
C PRO A 240 -35.10 -25.46 21.59
N SER A 241 -35.70 -25.46 20.40
CA SER A 241 -36.77 -26.42 20.07
C SER A 241 -36.71 -26.85 18.61
N THR A 242 -36.71 -28.17 18.44
CA THR A 242 -36.70 -28.93 17.20
C THR A 242 -37.97 -28.73 16.38
N SER A 243 -37.82 -28.32 15.13
CA SER A 243 -38.76 -28.67 14.06
C SER A 243 -37.99 -28.85 12.75
N LYS A 244 -38.11 -30.07 12.19
CA LYS A 244 -37.60 -30.42 10.86
C LYS A 244 -38.42 -29.65 9.81
N SER A 245 -37.75 -28.79 9.05
CA SER A 245 -38.21 -28.39 7.73
C SER A 245 -37.00 -28.42 6.79
N SER A 246 -37.13 -29.24 5.76
CA SER A 246 -36.22 -29.37 4.63
C SER A 246 -35.96 -28.02 3.96
N GLY A 247 -34.70 -27.60 3.96
CA GLY A 247 -34.15 -26.52 3.16
C GLY A 247 -32.66 -26.51 3.37
N GLU A 248 -31.87 -26.73 2.33
CA GLU A 248 -30.42 -26.59 2.37
C GLU A 248 -30.09 -25.15 2.80
N GLU A 249 -29.77 -24.96 4.08
CA GLU A 249 -28.98 -23.82 4.52
C GLU A 249 -27.61 -23.95 3.86
N ALA A 250 -27.49 -23.37 2.68
CA ALA A 250 -26.21 -23.11 2.06
C ALA A 250 -25.36 -22.39 3.11
N LYS A 251 -24.36 -23.09 3.68
CA LYS A 251 -23.34 -22.48 4.55
C LYS A 251 -22.92 -21.18 3.89
N ALA A 252 -23.31 -20.05 4.47
CA ALA A 252 -22.92 -18.74 3.96
C ALA A 252 -21.39 -18.77 3.84
N SER A 253 -20.89 -18.83 2.60
CA SER A 253 -19.46 -18.90 2.38
C SER A 253 -18.87 -17.60 2.88
N ASP A 254 -18.04 -17.66 3.94
CA ASP A 254 -17.29 -16.54 4.50
C ASP A 254 -16.28 -15.92 3.52
N TRP A 255 -16.35 -16.29 2.24
CA TRP A 255 -15.50 -15.80 1.17
C TRP A 255 -16.32 -15.51 -0.10
N THR A 256 -16.37 -14.24 -0.50
CA THR A 256 -16.95 -13.82 -1.78
C THR A 256 -15.98 -14.13 -2.91
N LEU A 257 -16.41 -14.77 -4.01
CA LEU A 257 -15.54 -15.02 -5.18
C LEU A 257 -15.20 -13.72 -5.93
N ASP A 258 -14.06 -13.70 -6.65
CA ASP A 258 -13.56 -12.47 -7.30
C ASP A 258 -14.59 -11.80 -8.23
N GLY A 259 -15.34 -12.59 -9.00
CA GLY A 259 -16.39 -12.07 -9.89
C GLY A 259 -17.58 -11.46 -9.17
N ASN A 260 -17.85 -11.90 -7.93
CA ASN A 260 -19.00 -11.48 -7.14
C ASN A 260 -18.68 -10.37 -6.13
N VAL A 261 -17.41 -10.00 -5.95
CA VAL A 261 -17.05 -8.91 -5.04
C VAL A 261 -17.72 -7.61 -5.52
N PRO A 262 -18.57 -6.95 -4.72
CA PRO A 262 -19.25 -5.71 -5.10
C PRO A 262 -18.26 -4.61 -5.47
N ILE A 263 -18.67 -3.72 -6.36
CA ILE A 263 -17.84 -2.61 -6.84
C ILE A 263 -17.31 -1.74 -5.69
N LEU A 264 -18.14 -1.45 -4.68
CA LEU A 264 -17.75 -0.68 -3.49
C LEU A 264 -16.67 -1.42 -2.70
N THR A 265 -16.83 -2.72 -2.47
CA THR A 265 -15.82 -3.57 -1.80
C THR A 265 -14.51 -3.60 -2.60
N ARG A 266 -14.58 -3.70 -3.94
CA ARG A 266 -13.39 -3.62 -4.80
C ARG A 266 -12.68 -2.27 -4.69
N ALA A 267 -13.44 -1.18 -4.61
CA ALA A 267 -12.91 0.17 -4.40
C ALA A 267 -12.26 0.31 -3.01
N LYS A 268 -12.89 -0.17 -1.94
CA LYS A 268 -12.30 -0.23 -0.58
C LYS A 268 -10.97 -1.03 -0.59
N ILE A 269 -10.94 -2.19 -1.25
CA ILE A 269 -9.72 -3.00 -1.42
C ILE A 269 -8.62 -2.24 -2.18
N ALA A 270 -8.99 -1.48 -3.22
CA ALA A 270 -8.04 -0.68 -3.98
C ALA A 270 -7.49 0.48 -3.15
N ALA A 271 -8.34 1.17 -2.39
CA ALA A 271 -7.97 2.27 -1.52
C ALA A 271 -6.99 1.86 -0.41
N VAL A 272 -7.24 0.74 0.28
CA VAL A 272 -6.31 0.22 1.31
C VAL A 272 -4.92 -0.09 0.70
N LYS A 273 -4.89 -0.69 -0.50
CA LYS A 273 -3.63 -0.94 -1.22
C LYS A 273 -2.95 0.35 -1.67
N LEU A 274 -3.72 1.35 -2.06
CA LEU A 274 -3.24 2.68 -2.41
C LEU A 274 -2.54 3.32 -1.21
N MET A 275 -3.21 3.38 -0.06
CA MET A 275 -2.66 3.91 1.19
C MET A 275 -1.35 3.22 1.60
N ALA A 276 -1.32 1.89 1.60
CA ALA A 276 -0.13 1.14 1.98
C ALA A 276 1.03 1.33 0.99
N ASN A 277 0.74 1.36 -0.31
CA ASN A 277 1.74 1.63 -1.33
C ASN A 277 2.30 3.04 -1.23
N TRP A 278 1.44 4.03 -0.99
CA TRP A 278 1.83 5.42 -0.84
C TRP A 278 2.71 5.61 0.39
N LEU A 279 2.38 5.01 1.54
CA LEU A 279 3.27 5.01 2.70
C LEU A 279 4.64 4.44 2.34
N VAL A 280 4.70 3.26 1.72
CA VAL A 280 5.97 2.66 1.29
C VAL A 280 6.80 3.61 0.40
N GLY A 281 6.16 4.36 -0.50
CA GLY A 281 6.83 5.39 -1.29
C GLY A 281 7.22 6.63 -0.49
N LEU A 282 6.38 7.06 0.47
CA LEU A 282 6.60 8.24 1.32
C LEU A 282 7.84 8.10 2.22
N LYS A 283 8.30 6.87 2.50
CA LYS A 283 9.51 6.59 3.30
C LYS A 283 9.58 7.37 4.62
N LEU A 284 8.45 7.44 5.33
CA LEU A 284 8.30 8.15 6.61
C LEU A 284 8.60 9.66 6.60
N GLN A 285 8.52 10.35 5.46
CA GLN A 285 8.65 11.82 5.46
C GLN A 285 7.61 12.54 6.34
N ASN A 286 6.49 11.89 6.68
CA ASN A 286 5.50 12.42 7.61
C ASN A 286 5.02 11.33 8.59
N LYS A 287 5.59 11.34 9.80
CA LYS A 287 5.29 10.36 10.86
C LYS A 287 3.81 10.37 11.26
N GLN A 288 3.20 11.55 11.39
CA GLN A 288 1.80 11.69 11.81
C GLN A 288 0.84 11.10 10.79
N VAL A 289 1.03 11.40 9.50
CA VAL A 289 0.22 10.82 8.42
C VAL A 289 0.39 9.30 8.36
N ALA A 290 1.61 8.80 8.54
CA ALA A 290 1.86 7.36 8.59
C ALA A 290 1.12 6.69 9.75
N GLN A 291 1.17 7.28 10.96
CA GLN A 291 0.49 6.74 12.14
C GLN A 291 -1.03 6.68 11.95
N VAL A 292 -1.64 7.74 11.41
CA VAL A 292 -3.09 7.77 11.12
C VAL A 292 -3.49 6.64 10.16
N ILE A 293 -2.74 6.44 9.08
CA ILE A 293 -3.06 5.41 8.08
C ILE A 293 -2.79 4.01 8.63
N ILE A 294 -1.70 3.79 9.38
CA ILE A 294 -1.40 2.50 10.02
C ILE A 294 -2.49 2.15 11.04
N ARG A 295 -2.91 3.12 11.87
CA ARG A 295 -4.01 2.96 12.83
C ARG A 295 -5.33 2.66 12.12
N LEU A 296 -5.60 3.26 10.97
CA LEU A 296 -6.78 2.95 10.16
C LEU A 296 -6.74 1.51 9.63
N ILE A 297 -5.60 1.06 9.09
CA ILE A 297 -5.43 -0.33 8.61
C ILE A 297 -5.64 -1.30 9.78
N HIS A 298 -5.11 -1.01 10.96
CA HIS A 298 -5.37 -1.77 12.18
C HIS A 298 -6.86 -1.81 12.53
N ARG A 299 -7.55 -0.66 12.53
CA ARG A 299 -8.99 -0.56 12.77
C ARG A 299 -9.82 -1.41 11.82
N ILE A 300 -9.47 -1.44 10.52
CA ILE A 300 -10.14 -2.32 9.55
C ILE A 300 -10.05 -3.78 9.98
N ILE A 301 -8.92 -4.21 10.55
CA ILE A 301 -8.72 -5.60 10.98
C ILE A 301 -9.54 -5.90 12.24
N VAL A 302 -9.47 -5.06 13.26
CA VAL A 302 -10.13 -5.32 14.56
C VAL A 302 -11.64 -5.07 14.54
N HIS A 303 -12.16 -4.33 13.55
CA HIS A 303 -13.59 -4.17 13.30
C HIS A 303 -14.09 -5.11 12.19
N ASP A 304 -13.50 -6.29 12.10
CA ASP A 304 -13.87 -7.37 11.20
C ASP A 304 -13.96 -7.03 9.70
N GLY A 305 -13.36 -5.93 9.25
CA GLY A 305 -13.42 -5.44 7.88
C GLY A 305 -14.55 -4.44 7.62
N ASP A 306 -15.46 -4.24 8.58
CA ASP A 306 -16.56 -3.26 8.51
C ASP A 306 -16.30 -2.07 9.42
N LEU A 307 -15.82 -0.97 8.85
CA LEU A 307 -15.56 0.27 9.59
C LEU A 307 -16.83 1.03 10.00
N THR A 308 -17.98 0.75 9.39
CA THR A 308 -19.23 1.45 9.74
C THR A 308 -19.93 0.78 10.90
N GLY A 309 -19.69 -0.53 11.10
CA GLY A 309 -20.29 -1.33 12.16
C GLY A 309 -21.81 -1.45 12.01
N LYS A 310 -22.35 -1.14 10.83
CA LYS A 310 -23.79 -1.18 10.55
C LYS A 310 -24.25 -2.51 9.97
N GLY A 311 -23.33 -3.40 9.60
CA GLY A 311 -23.66 -4.74 9.12
C GLY A 311 -24.21 -4.80 7.69
N HIS A 312 -23.97 -3.75 6.89
CA HIS A 312 -24.39 -3.73 5.47
C HIS A 312 -23.45 -4.55 4.55
N MET A 313 -22.26 -4.91 5.02
CA MET A 313 -21.28 -5.64 4.24
C MET A 313 -21.42 -7.16 4.49
N SER A 314 -21.42 -7.96 3.42
CA SER A 314 -21.50 -9.42 3.55
C SER A 314 -20.29 -10.00 4.28
N LEU A 315 -20.44 -11.15 4.97
CA LEU A 315 -19.34 -11.83 5.65
C LEU A 315 -18.17 -12.14 4.70
N GLY A 316 -18.48 -12.52 3.47
CA GLY A 316 -17.48 -12.75 2.44
C GLY A 316 -16.68 -11.50 2.06
N ASP A 317 -17.34 -10.35 1.98
CA ASP A 317 -16.70 -9.07 1.68
C ASP A 317 -15.88 -8.54 2.86
N MET A 318 -16.39 -8.74 4.07
CA MET A 318 -15.66 -8.48 5.33
C MET A 318 -14.33 -9.25 5.35
N SER A 319 -14.36 -10.54 5.04
CA SER A 319 -13.14 -11.36 4.90
C SER A 319 -12.18 -10.83 3.84
N ARG A 320 -12.68 -10.36 2.69
CA ARG A 320 -11.85 -9.74 1.65
C ARG A 320 -11.16 -8.47 2.13
N VAL A 321 -11.88 -7.63 2.88
CA VAL A 321 -11.37 -6.36 3.43
C VAL A 321 -10.37 -6.60 4.55
N ARG A 322 -10.63 -7.54 5.48
CA ARG A 322 -9.65 -7.96 6.51
C ARG A 322 -8.35 -8.45 5.88
N LEU A 323 -8.43 -9.33 4.89
CA LEU A 323 -7.23 -9.87 4.24
C LEU A 323 -6.40 -8.76 3.57
N VAL A 324 -7.02 -7.82 2.86
CA VAL A 324 -6.25 -6.73 2.25
C VAL A 324 -5.62 -5.83 3.29
N ALA A 325 -6.30 -5.54 4.40
CA ALA A 325 -5.73 -4.75 5.49
C ALA A 325 -4.54 -5.47 6.13
N ALA A 326 -4.69 -6.73 6.51
CA ALA A 326 -3.64 -7.53 7.13
C ALA A 326 -2.41 -7.72 6.23
N THR A 327 -2.61 -8.02 4.94
CA THR A 327 -1.49 -8.13 3.99
C THR A 327 -0.85 -6.77 3.67
N SER A 328 -1.59 -5.68 3.74
CA SER A 328 -1.06 -4.31 3.61
C SER A 328 -0.24 -3.90 4.83
N TRP A 329 -0.66 -4.31 6.03
CA TRP A 329 0.13 -4.16 7.25
C TRP A 329 1.48 -4.85 7.13
N LEU A 330 1.52 -6.13 6.74
CA LEU A 330 2.78 -6.85 6.52
C LEU A 330 3.65 -6.17 5.47
N LYS A 331 3.04 -5.58 4.43
CA LYS A 331 3.77 -4.80 3.44
C LYS A 331 4.47 -3.59 4.05
N ILE A 332 3.78 -2.82 4.90
CA ILE A 332 4.34 -1.65 5.59
C ILE A 332 5.44 -2.08 6.57
N ALA A 333 5.19 -3.13 7.35
CA ALA A 333 6.12 -3.66 8.35
C ALA A 333 7.44 -4.18 7.77
N ASN A 334 7.49 -4.52 6.48
CA ASN A 334 8.76 -4.87 5.81
C ASN A 334 9.79 -3.73 5.80
N PHE A 335 9.37 -2.49 6.04
CA PHE A 335 10.23 -1.33 6.04
C PHE A 335 10.53 -0.89 7.47
N GLN A 336 11.78 -1.05 7.89
CA GLN A 336 12.22 -0.89 9.29
C GLN A 336 11.92 0.50 9.87
N PHE A 337 11.92 1.55 9.05
CA PHE A 337 11.57 2.89 9.50
C PHE A 337 10.12 3.00 10.02
N TYR A 338 9.21 2.08 9.66
CA TYR A 338 7.86 2.06 10.26
C TYR A 338 7.78 1.33 11.60
N ALA A 339 8.84 0.66 12.06
CA ALA A 339 8.83 -0.10 13.31
C ALA A 339 8.46 0.80 14.52
N GLU A 340 8.99 2.02 14.57
CA GLU A 340 8.70 2.98 15.66
C GLU A 340 7.29 3.60 15.58
N VAL A 341 6.60 3.47 14.46
CA VAL A 341 5.24 4.00 14.26
C VAL A 341 4.19 2.94 14.60
N ILE A 342 4.56 1.66 14.48
CA ILE A 342 3.69 0.54 14.77
C ILE A 342 3.71 0.27 16.27
N GLU A 343 2.62 0.60 16.95
CA GLU A 343 2.46 0.29 18.37
C GLU A 343 2.43 -1.23 18.61
N VAL A 344 3.08 -1.68 19.68
CA VAL A 344 3.15 -3.10 20.04
C VAL A 344 1.76 -3.70 20.23
N GLY A 345 0.84 -2.96 20.87
CA GLY A 345 -0.54 -3.41 21.07
C GLY A 345 -1.32 -3.61 19.76
N TRP A 346 -1.04 -2.82 18.72
CA TRP A 346 -1.64 -3.01 17.40
C TRP A 346 -1.08 -4.25 16.70
N CYS A 347 0.23 -4.50 16.82
CA CYS A 347 0.86 -5.70 16.28
C CYS A 347 0.32 -6.97 16.94
N GLN A 348 0.19 -6.95 18.28
CA GLN A 348 -0.37 -8.06 19.06
C GLN A 348 -1.82 -8.35 18.66
N SER A 349 -2.69 -7.34 18.63
CA SER A 349 -4.09 -7.56 18.23
C SER A 349 -4.23 -8.01 16.77
N MET A 350 -3.43 -7.47 15.84
CA MET A 350 -3.44 -7.91 14.44
C MET A 350 -3.02 -9.38 14.29
N SER A 351 -2.13 -9.89 15.14
CA SER A 351 -1.63 -11.28 15.02
C SER A 351 -2.73 -12.35 15.04
N TYR A 352 -3.89 -12.04 15.63
CA TYR A 352 -5.08 -12.90 15.63
C TYR A 352 -5.71 -13.12 14.24
N VAL A 353 -5.28 -12.41 13.18
CA VAL A 353 -5.64 -12.76 11.78
C VAL A 353 -5.21 -14.18 11.42
N MET A 354 -4.21 -14.74 12.11
CA MET A 354 -3.86 -16.17 12.01
C MET A 354 -5.01 -17.11 12.40
N CYS A 355 -5.93 -16.63 13.23
CA CYS A 355 -7.14 -17.33 13.68
C CYS A 355 -8.42 -16.79 13.02
N ASP A 356 -8.32 -16.06 11.90
CA ASP A 356 -9.48 -15.50 11.20
C ASP A 356 -10.55 -16.59 10.95
N PRO A 357 -11.85 -16.33 11.13
CA PRO A 357 -12.90 -17.32 10.88
C PRO A 357 -12.86 -17.87 9.46
N CYS A 358 -12.52 -17.02 8.48
CA CYS A 358 -12.45 -17.40 7.07
C CYS A 358 -11.14 -18.15 6.73
N PRO A 359 -11.19 -19.42 6.30
CA PRO A 359 -9.98 -20.19 5.95
C PRO A 359 -9.13 -19.54 4.86
N ASN A 360 -9.77 -18.90 3.87
CA ASN A 360 -9.06 -18.20 2.80
C ASN A 360 -8.24 -17.02 3.32
N VAL A 361 -8.72 -16.31 4.35
CA VAL A 361 -7.97 -15.22 4.98
C VAL A 361 -6.76 -15.80 5.70
N ARG A 362 -6.95 -16.81 6.55
CA ARG A 362 -5.85 -17.47 7.28
C ARG A 362 -4.77 -17.97 6.34
N GLN A 363 -5.15 -18.75 5.32
CA GLN A 363 -4.20 -19.33 4.37
C GLN A 363 -3.42 -18.25 3.62
N ARG A 364 -4.11 -17.25 3.06
CA ARG A 364 -3.45 -16.23 2.25
C ARG A 364 -2.61 -15.27 3.09
N PHE A 365 -3.02 -14.97 4.33
CA PHE A 365 -2.21 -14.20 5.26
C PHE A 365 -0.93 -14.97 5.64
N LEU A 366 -1.05 -16.25 5.98
CA LEU A 366 0.06 -17.14 6.32
C LEU A 366 1.10 -17.22 5.19
N GLU A 367 0.67 -17.35 3.94
CA GLU A 367 1.57 -17.33 2.77
C GLU A 367 2.37 -16.02 2.66
N VAL A 368 1.71 -14.87 2.88
CA VAL A 368 2.36 -13.56 2.80
C VAL A 368 3.32 -13.35 3.96
N LEU A 369 2.92 -13.75 5.18
CA LEU A 369 3.74 -13.74 6.39
C LEU A 369 5.00 -14.58 6.19
N HIS A 370 4.84 -15.85 5.81
CA HIS A 370 5.94 -16.76 5.54
C HIS A 370 6.89 -16.19 4.49
N LYS A 371 6.35 -15.68 3.37
CA LYS A 371 7.16 -15.08 2.29
C LYS A 371 7.96 -13.87 2.74
N GLY A 372 7.41 -13.01 3.60
CA GLY A 372 8.12 -11.86 4.15
C GLY A 372 9.24 -12.29 5.11
N LEU A 373 8.94 -13.26 5.98
CA LEU A 373 9.89 -13.76 6.98
C LEU A 373 11.02 -14.59 6.36
N ILE A 374 10.74 -15.44 5.37
CA ILE A 374 11.75 -16.33 4.76
C ILE A 374 12.75 -15.54 3.92
N ARG A 375 12.32 -14.37 3.41
CA ARG A 375 13.18 -13.40 2.72
C ARG A 375 13.92 -12.46 3.66
N LEU A 376 13.79 -12.66 4.98
CA LEU A 376 14.36 -11.80 6.02
C LEU A 376 13.98 -10.32 5.88
N LYS A 377 12.79 -10.04 5.33
CA LYS A 377 12.29 -8.66 5.15
C LYS A 377 11.32 -8.21 6.24
N LEU A 378 10.59 -9.15 6.84
CA LEU A 378 9.75 -8.85 8.00
C LEU A 378 10.58 -8.89 9.30
N PRO A 379 10.29 -7.98 10.25
CA PRO A 379 10.84 -8.04 11.60
C PRO A 379 10.59 -9.40 12.25
N LEU A 380 11.54 -9.81 13.09
CA LEU A 380 11.58 -11.15 13.67
C LEU A 380 10.39 -11.44 14.58
N GLU A 381 9.87 -10.41 15.23
CA GLU A 381 8.74 -10.45 16.16
C GLU A 381 7.48 -11.01 15.48
N TYR A 382 7.35 -10.85 14.16
CA TYR A 382 6.23 -11.42 13.39
C TYR A 382 6.29 -12.96 13.30
N MET A 383 7.42 -13.60 13.62
CA MET A 383 7.47 -15.05 13.81
C MET A 383 6.59 -15.51 14.98
N ALA A 384 6.33 -14.64 15.96
CA ALA A 384 5.43 -14.97 17.08
C ALA A 384 4.01 -15.27 16.60
N MET A 385 3.57 -14.72 15.47
CA MET A 385 2.21 -14.97 14.96
C MET A 385 1.93 -16.46 14.67
N PHE A 386 2.97 -17.28 14.45
CA PHE A 386 2.81 -18.71 14.22
C PHE A 386 2.21 -19.48 15.42
N SER A 387 2.26 -18.98 16.66
CA SER A 387 1.60 -19.69 17.77
C SER A 387 0.10 -19.75 17.66
N HIS A 388 -0.50 -18.70 17.11
CA HIS A 388 -1.95 -18.61 16.95
C HIS A 388 -2.46 -19.74 16.04
N ALA A 389 -1.61 -20.30 15.17
CA ALA A 389 -1.97 -21.49 14.41
C ALA A 389 -2.40 -22.67 15.32
N ALA A 390 -1.85 -22.80 16.53
CA ALA A 390 -2.22 -23.84 17.48
C ALA A 390 -3.72 -23.83 17.84
N ASP A 391 -4.31 -22.63 17.87
CA ASP A 391 -5.71 -22.41 18.25
C ASP A 391 -6.67 -22.59 17.06
N VAL A 392 -6.15 -22.84 15.84
CA VAL A 392 -6.96 -23.09 14.65
C VAL A 392 -7.37 -24.58 14.59
N PRO A 393 -8.67 -24.89 14.45
CA PRO A 393 -9.14 -26.29 14.44
C PRO A 393 -8.68 -27.08 13.21
N ASP A 394 -8.47 -26.42 12.09
CA ASP A 394 -8.02 -27.02 10.83
C ASP A 394 -6.60 -27.62 10.94
N LEU A 395 -6.52 -28.95 10.93
CA LEU A 395 -5.29 -29.72 11.01
C LEU A 395 -4.34 -29.44 9.84
N VAL A 396 -4.86 -29.31 8.62
CA VAL A 396 -4.07 -29.10 7.42
C VAL A 396 -3.39 -27.73 7.48
N PHE A 397 -4.15 -26.70 7.87
CA PHE A 397 -3.60 -25.37 8.12
C PHE A 397 -2.49 -25.40 9.19
N ARG A 398 -2.70 -26.11 10.31
CA ARG A 398 -1.70 -26.24 11.37
C ARG A 398 -0.40 -26.89 10.89
N GLN A 399 -0.50 -27.94 10.08
CA GLN A 399 0.66 -28.60 9.50
C GLN A 399 1.42 -27.65 8.56
N PHE A 400 0.74 -26.90 7.70
CA PHE A 400 1.37 -25.89 6.84
C PHE A 400 2.05 -24.78 7.65
N ALA A 401 1.38 -24.25 8.67
CA ALA A 401 1.96 -23.23 9.54
C ALA A 401 3.23 -23.74 10.24
N LYS A 402 3.20 -24.97 10.76
CA LYS A 402 4.38 -25.63 11.36
C LYS A 402 5.52 -25.77 10.35
N GLN A 403 5.25 -26.24 9.13
CA GLN A 403 6.28 -26.37 8.08
C GLN A 403 6.92 -25.01 7.74
N TYR A 404 6.10 -23.97 7.57
CA TYR A 404 6.57 -22.61 7.31
C TYR A 404 7.37 -22.01 8.46
N PHE A 405 7.00 -22.30 9.70
CA PHE A 405 7.75 -21.88 10.87
C PHE A 405 9.14 -22.54 10.90
N VAL A 406 9.20 -23.87 10.74
CA VAL A 406 10.46 -24.63 10.70
C VAL A 406 11.37 -24.13 9.58
N ALA A 407 10.83 -23.89 8.38
CA ALA A 407 11.58 -23.32 7.27
C ALA A 407 12.18 -21.93 7.61
N ASN A 408 11.41 -21.07 8.29
CA ASN A 408 11.88 -19.75 8.71
C ASN A 408 13.00 -19.81 9.76
N VAL A 409 12.90 -20.75 10.71
CA VAL A 409 13.94 -20.99 11.71
C VAL A 409 15.22 -21.48 11.02
N LYS A 410 15.09 -22.46 10.13
CA LYS A 410 16.23 -23.01 9.36
C LYS A 410 16.92 -21.93 8.55
N GLN A 411 16.18 -21.15 7.75
CA GLN A 411 16.72 -20.06 6.94
C GLN A 411 17.52 -19.03 7.77
N ARG A 412 17.03 -18.69 8.96
CA ARG A 412 17.72 -17.74 9.85
C ARG A 412 19.00 -18.33 10.44
N ARG A 413 18.98 -19.60 10.87
CA ARG A 413 20.18 -20.31 11.34
C ARG A 413 21.24 -20.38 10.25
N GLU A 414 20.85 -20.72 9.03
CA GLU A 414 21.75 -20.77 7.87
C GLU A 414 22.31 -19.38 7.53
N PHE A 415 21.48 -18.33 7.57
CA PHE A 415 21.94 -16.96 7.37
C PHE A 415 22.99 -16.57 8.41
N LEU A 416 22.72 -16.82 9.69
CA LEU A 416 23.66 -16.52 10.78
C LEU A 416 24.97 -17.31 10.67
N ALA A 417 24.89 -18.60 10.30
CA ALA A 417 26.08 -19.43 10.10
C ALA A 417 26.97 -18.91 8.94
N LYS A 418 26.36 -18.39 7.86
CA LYS A 418 27.08 -17.84 6.70
C LYS A 418 27.66 -16.45 6.95
N HIS A 419 26.99 -15.63 7.75
CA HIS A 419 27.35 -14.24 7.99
C HIS A 419 27.87 -14.03 9.41
N GLY A 420 28.66 -14.98 9.91
CA GLY A 420 29.05 -15.23 11.31
C GLY A 420 29.75 -14.12 12.13
N SER A 421 29.54 -12.84 11.82
CA SER A 421 30.18 -11.70 12.49
C SER A 421 29.22 -10.50 12.59
N PHE A 422 28.18 -10.59 13.42
CA PHE A 422 27.45 -9.40 13.92
C PHE A 422 27.92 -9.00 15.33
N SER A 423 29.16 -9.35 15.69
CA SER A 423 29.74 -9.16 17.03
C SER A 423 29.99 -7.69 17.42
N GLU A 424 29.75 -6.73 16.53
CA GLU A 424 29.93 -5.31 16.85
C GLU A 424 28.71 -4.66 17.54
N ASN A 425 27.57 -5.36 17.65
CA ASN A 425 26.39 -4.87 18.39
C ASN A 425 25.71 -5.97 19.21
N PRO A 426 26.34 -6.44 20.30
CA PRO A 426 25.80 -7.51 21.14
C PRO A 426 24.43 -7.18 21.76
N SER A 427 24.11 -5.91 22.02
CA SER A 427 22.83 -5.52 22.62
C SER A 427 21.62 -5.88 21.73
N LYS A 428 21.65 -5.53 20.44
CA LYS A 428 20.55 -5.83 19.50
C LYS A 428 20.45 -7.33 19.18
N PHE A 429 21.59 -8.02 19.10
CA PHE A 429 21.65 -9.46 18.88
C PHE A 429 21.15 -10.25 20.10
N CYS A 430 21.55 -9.85 21.31
CA CYS A 430 21.05 -10.41 22.55
C CYS A 430 19.57 -10.09 22.74
N PHE A 431 19.03 -8.94 22.35
CA PHE A 431 17.58 -8.72 22.35
C PHE A 431 16.87 -9.60 21.32
N ALA A 432 17.40 -9.77 20.11
CA ALA A 432 16.80 -10.67 19.12
C ALA A 432 16.84 -12.13 19.57
N ILE A 433 17.95 -12.59 20.15
CA ILE A 433 18.08 -13.95 20.70
C ILE A 433 17.30 -14.10 22.00
N TRP A 434 17.23 -13.08 22.86
CA TRP A 434 16.45 -13.10 24.09
C TRP A 434 14.97 -13.02 23.79
N PHE A 435 14.54 -12.31 22.74
CA PHE A 435 13.16 -12.31 22.27
C PHE A 435 12.84 -13.64 21.56
N ILE A 436 13.78 -14.20 20.77
CA ILE A 436 13.70 -15.59 20.31
C ILE A 436 13.66 -16.54 21.50
N TYR A 437 14.38 -16.34 22.58
CA TYR A 437 14.43 -17.24 23.73
C TYR A 437 13.20 -17.06 24.61
N LEU A 438 12.66 -15.85 24.77
CA LEU A 438 11.46 -15.55 25.53
C LEU A 438 10.22 -16.06 24.78
N ILE A 439 10.18 -15.85 23.45
CA ILE A 439 9.22 -16.54 22.59
C ILE A 439 9.52 -18.03 22.65
N THR A 440 10.63 -18.55 22.17
CA THR A 440 10.89 -20.00 22.15
C THR A 440 10.78 -20.69 23.52
N VAL A 441 11.03 -20.08 24.68
CA VAL A 441 10.87 -20.75 25.99
C VAL A 441 9.46 -20.63 26.53
N LYS A 442 8.88 -19.42 26.58
CA LYS A 442 7.51 -19.21 27.08
C LYS A 442 6.45 -19.71 26.08
N PHE A 443 6.78 -19.62 24.80
CA PHE A 443 5.99 -20.06 23.65
C PHE A 443 6.32 -21.50 23.25
N SER A 444 7.53 -22.06 23.37
CA SER A 444 7.66 -23.55 23.23
C SER A 444 7.06 -24.28 24.42
N SER A 445 6.93 -23.68 25.60
CA SER A 445 6.10 -24.28 26.66
C SER A 445 4.64 -24.38 26.22
N LEU A 446 4.11 -23.31 25.61
CA LEU A 446 2.73 -23.25 25.09
C LEU A 446 2.53 -24.11 23.82
N MET A 447 3.51 -24.15 22.92
CA MET A 447 3.51 -24.92 21.66
C MET A 447 3.81 -26.40 21.89
N ARG A 448 4.65 -26.76 22.90
CA ARG A 448 4.83 -28.16 23.33
C ARG A 448 3.52 -28.72 23.87
N GLN A 449 2.79 -27.93 24.66
CA GLN A 449 1.49 -28.34 25.20
C GLN A 449 0.37 -28.38 24.14
N LYS A 450 0.33 -27.45 23.16
CA LYS A 450 -0.79 -27.32 22.21
C LYS A 450 -0.57 -27.90 20.81
N LEU A 451 0.68 -28.10 20.36
CA LEU A 451 0.99 -28.51 18.98
C LEU A 451 1.81 -29.81 18.86
N ASN A 452 2.04 -30.54 19.95
CA ASN A 452 2.82 -31.80 19.98
C ASN A 452 4.13 -31.69 19.16
N LEU A 453 4.86 -30.60 19.37
CA LEU A 453 6.18 -30.38 18.78
C LEU A 453 7.24 -30.96 19.72
N VAL A 454 7.81 -32.11 19.36
CA VAL A 454 9.10 -32.55 19.89
C VAL A 454 10.18 -31.80 19.10
N PHE A 455 10.98 -30.99 19.79
CA PHE A 455 12.09 -30.22 19.20
C PHE A 455 13.40 -30.97 19.35
#